data_AF-A0A834PVH5-F1
#
_entry.id   AF-A0A834PVH5-F1
#
_cell.length_a   1.000
_cell.length_b   1.000
_cell.length_c   1.000
_cell.angle_alpha   90.00
_cell.angle_beta   90.00
_cell.angle_gamma   90.00
#
_symmetry.space_group_name_H-M   'P 1'
#
loop_
_entity.id
_entity.type
_entity.pdbx_description
1 polymer ?
#
loop_
_entity_poly.entity_id
_entity_poly.type
_entity_poly.pdbx_seq_one_letter_code
_entity_poly.pdbx_strand_id
1 'polypeptide(L)'
;MGHSALGPSTLLSDLPISVHQIGLFISYDNATKQLDTVYDITPELAQAFLQRISSSGFDVRNASTIHRQGGLGLLVCFYDDLELLDATLAQVLLHQMIKCSHLRGFQAAVQKLKADLLGIATENRTLNETLGSLSDAVVGLTCSQLESLSPEAVHSAIATLNQVSGWAKSQVIILSAKYSAHEKVLSFYNVSQMGVLLAGVATQDFYSMDRKDLLQVLRSTISQHLSDLSPAQQQGVLSKKPYLVHTQISGTSYQIIPPSSHFGQMIEVGDTTSGIVEIQGTFFKEVSLFDLRRESQFNSSILKEKELRRSQALFLYELLSRTTERPEELLSAGQLIKGMTCSHIDHLSADSFLAHFQYFENNLSLLSLDQVTAEDWFCF
;
A
#
# COMPACT_ATOMS: atom_id res chain seq x y z
N MET A 1 7.72 47.72 39.58
CA MET A 1 9.05 47.88 38.96
C MET A 1 9.78 46.56 39.15
N GLY A 2 10.05 45.70 38.19
CA GLY A 2 9.87 45.66 36.74
C GLY A 2 10.62 44.38 36.33
N HIS A 3 9.90 43.27 36.14
CA HIS A 3 10.48 42.04 35.64
C HIS A 3 10.70 42.20 34.14
N SER A 4 11.96 42.35 33.73
CA SER A 4 12.34 42.32 32.33
C SER A 4 12.46 40.87 31.88
N ALA A 5 11.49 40.44 31.06
CA ALA A 5 11.54 39.20 30.31
C ALA A 5 12.78 39.20 29.39
N LEU A 6 13.63 38.18 29.51
CA LEU A 6 14.66 37.89 28.51
C LEU A 6 13.94 37.51 27.21
N GLY A 7 14.16 38.30 26.16
CA GLY A 7 13.60 38.08 24.82
C GLY A 7 14.33 36.97 24.04
N PRO A 8 13.76 36.53 22.90
CA PRO A 8 14.13 35.30 22.19
C PRO A 8 15.44 35.36 21.38
N SER A 9 16.21 36.45 21.50
CA SER A 9 17.33 36.77 20.60
C SER A 9 18.66 36.04 20.94
N THR A 10 18.66 35.15 21.93
CA THR A 10 19.89 34.62 22.57
C THR A 10 20.29 33.21 22.16
N LEU A 11 19.60 32.53 21.24
CA LEU A 11 19.86 31.10 20.96
C LEU A 11 20.88 30.80 19.83
N LEU A 12 21.26 31.76 18.97
CA LEU A 12 22.25 31.51 17.90
C LEU A 12 23.46 32.45 17.85
N SER A 13 23.45 33.59 18.56
CA SER A 13 24.60 34.50 18.62
C SER A 13 25.83 33.85 19.29
N ASP A 14 25.61 32.79 20.06
CA ASP A 14 26.63 32.13 20.87
C ASP A 14 27.13 30.82 20.24
N LEU A 15 26.68 30.47 19.02
CA LEU A 15 27.22 29.34 18.27
C LEU A 15 28.61 29.69 17.72
N PRO A 16 29.69 28.98 18.13
CA PRO A 16 31.08 29.29 17.77
C PRO A 16 31.43 29.05 16.29
N ILE A 17 30.44 28.71 15.47
CA ILE A 17 30.60 28.40 14.04
C ILE A 17 30.53 29.70 13.25
N SER A 18 31.53 30.00 12.43
CA SER A 18 31.53 31.21 11.60
C SER A 18 30.53 31.08 10.44
N VAL A 19 30.02 32.21 9.95
CA VAL A 19 29.12 32.26 8.77
C VAL A 19 29.75 31.57 7.56
N HIS A 20 31.07 31.70 7.38
CA HIS A 20 31.82 31.01 6.34
C HIS A 20 31.80 29.47 6.50
N GLN A 21 31.96 28.96 7.73
CA GLN A 21 31.90 27.53 8.01
C GLN A 21 30.50 26.94 7.74
N ILE A 22 29.43 27.71 7.98
CA ILE A 22 28.06 27.30 7.66
C ILE A 22 27.88 27.17 6.13
N GLY A 23 28.41 28.12 5.36
CA GLY A 23 28.36 28.04 3.90
C GLY A 23 29.11 26.84 3.33
N LEU A 24 30.27 26.51 3.92
CA LEU A 24 31.03 25.29 3.57
C LEU A 24 30.28 24.01 3.97
N PHE A 25 29.61 24.01 5.12
CA PHE A 25 28.80 22.89 5.58
C PHE A 25 27.65 22.63 4.61
N ILE A 26 26.81 23.64 4.33
CA ILE A 26 25.64 23.48 3.46
C ILE A 26 26.03 23.09 2.03
N SER A 27 27.16 23.60 1.53
CA SER A 27 27.67 23.25 0.19
C SER A 27 28.23 21.82 0.09
N TYR A 28 28.32 21.09 1.20
CA TYR A 28 28.83 19.72 1.22
C TYR A 28 27.70 18.72 0.93
N ASP A 29 27.89 17.83 -0.05
CA ASP A 29 26.87 16.88 -0.55
C ASP A 29 26.17 16.04 0.54
N ASN A 30 26.78 15.87 1.71
CA ASN A 30 26.23 15.08 2.81
C ASN A 30 25.47 15.91 3.87
N ALA A 31 25.47 17.24 3.78
CA ALA A 31 24.82 18.11 4.76
C ALA A 31 23.31 17.89 4.81
N THR A 32 22.67 17.69 3.66
CA THR A 32 21.23 17.37 3.58
C THR A 32 20.87 16.15 4.41
N LYS A 33 21.67 15.08 4.35
CA LYS A 33 21.38 13.86 5.14
C LYS A 33 21.48 14.09 6.64
N GLN A 34 22.36 14.99 7.08
CA GLN A 34 22.45 15.36 8.49
C GLN A 34 21.26 16.22 8.91
N LEU A 35 20.86 17.19 8.08
CA LEU A 35 19.71 18.05 8.33
C LEU A 35 18.37 17.29 8.31
N ASP A 36 18.30 16.17 7.60
CA ASP A 36 17.12 15.30 7.58
C ASP A 36 16.86 14.60 8.93
N THR A 37 17.84 14.59 9.84
CA THR A 37 17.75 13.89 11.14
C THR A 37 17.45 14.81 12.32
N VAL A 38 17.32 16.12 12.10
CA VAL A 38 17.11 17.10 13.18
C VAL A 38 15.61 17.30 13.46
N TYR A 39 14.96 16.28 14.02
CA TYR A 39 13.51 16.26 14.22
C TYR A 39 12.99 17.21 15.32
N ASP A 40 13.85 17.60 16.27
CA ASP A 40 13.50 18.44 17.43
C ASP A 40 13.78 19.94 17.20
N ILE A 41 13.94 20.37 15.95
CA ILE A 41 14.19 21.77 15.61
C ILE A 41 12.95 22.64 15.83
N THR A 42 13.10 23.78 16.52
CA THR A 42 12.00 24.75 16.70
C THR A 42 11.94 25.75 15.53
N PRO A 43 10.77 26.36 15.25
CA PRO A 43 10.64 27.36 14.20
C PRO A 43 11.65 28.52 14.32
N GLU A 44 11.89 29.01 15.53
CA GLU A 44 12.80 30.13 15.78
C GLU A 44 14.26 29.75 15.47
N LEU A 45 14.66 28.53 15.87
CA LEU A 45 15.99 28.00 15.60
C LEU A 45 16.19 27.74 14.10
N ALA A 46 15.18 27.18 13.43
CA ALA A 46 15.21 26.94 11.99
C ALA A 46 15.33 28.24 11.18
N GLN A 47 14.53 29.26 11.51
CA GLN A 47 14.58 30.56 10.85
C GLN A 47 15.92 31.25 11.05
N ALA A 48 16.43 31.29 12.29
CA ALA A 48 17.73 31.87 12.55
C ALA A 48 18.86 31.13 11.83
N PHE A 49 18.73 29.81 11.63
CA PHE A 49 19.69 29.05 10.85
C PHE A 49 19.59 29.34 9.35
N LEU A 50 18.39 29.39 8.78
CA LEU A 50 18.14 29.80 7.39
C LEU A 50 18.72 31.18 7.09
N GLN A 51 18.51 32.17 7.97
CA GLN A 51 19.09 33.52 7.84
C GLN A 51 20.63 33.49 7.82
N ARG A 52 21.23 32.60 8.60
CA ARG A 52 22.69 32.44 8.66
C ARG A 52 23.26 31.79 7.40
N ILE A 53 22.51 30.86 6.78
CA ILE A 53 22.83 30.27 5.47
C ILE A 53 22.75 31.34 4.38
N SER A 54 21.67 32.14 4.35
CA SER A 54 21.55 33.25 3.40
C SER A 54 22.70 34.26 3.54
N SER A 55 23.18 34.47 4.77
CA SER A 55 24.32 35.34 5.06
C SER A 55 25.69 34.74 4.66
N SER A 56 25.78 33.43 4.38
CA SER A 56 27.04 32.77 4.01
C SER A 56 27.37 32.84 2.52
N GLY A 57 26.54 33.51 1.72
CA GLY A 57 26.66 33.54 0.25
C GLY A 57 26.10 32.28 -0.43
N PHE A 58 25.45 31.39 0.33
CA PHE A 58 24.66 30.30 -0.25
C PHE A 58 23.31 30.87 -0.67
N ASP A 59 23.08 30.92 -1.98
CA ASP A 59 21.84 31.47 -2.53
C ASP A 59 20.71 30.45 -2.45
N VAL A 60 19.96 30.49 -1.34
CA VAL A 60 18.73 29.71 -1.13
C VAL A 60 17.61 30.08 -2.10
N ARG A 61 17.77 31.12 -2.93
CA ARG A 61 16.79 31.51 -3.97
C ARG A 61 17.16 30.99 -5.36
N ASN A 62 18.26 30.24 -5.50
CA ASN A 62 18.67 29.66 -6.76
C ASN A 62 18.38 28.15 -6.80
N ALA A 63 17.42 27.75 -7.64
CA ALA A 63 17.01 26.35 -7.81
C ALA A 63 18.18 25.43 -8.21
N SER A 64 19.15 25.92 -8.99
CA SER A 64 20.32 25.14 -9.39
C SER A 64 21.27 24.89 -8.22
N THR A 65 21.38 25.83 -7.28
CA THR A 65 22.16 25.71 -6.05
C THR A 65 21.51 24.70 -5.10
N ILE A 66 20.20 24.82 -4.86
CA ILE A 66 19.43 23.91 -4.00
C ILE A 66 19.41 22.48 -4.56
N HIS A 67 19.29 22.33 -5.88
CA HIS A 67 19.28 21.01 -6.52
C HIS A 67 20.68 20.38 -6.58
N ARG A 68 21.74 21.16 -6.86
CA ARG A 68 23.10 20.64 -7.10
C ARG A 68 23.91 20.42 -5.82
N GLN A 69 23.71 21.21 -4.76
CA GLN A 69 24.62 21.28 -3.61
C GLN A 69 24.04 20.68 -2.31
N GLY A 70 22.92 19.96 -2.41
CA GLY A 70 22.26 19.37 -1.26
C GLY A 70 21.19 20.31 -0.70
N GLY A 71 19.94 19.84 -0.77
CA GLY A 71 18.77 20.58 -0.30
C GLY A 71 18.79 20.93 1.19
N LEU A 72 17.85 21.80 1.58
CA LEU A 72 17.72 22.38 2.92
C LEU A 72 17.35 21.36 4.03
N GLY A 73 17.17 20.09 3.67
CA GLY A 73 16.70 19.04 4.60
C GLY A 73 15.37 19.42 5.26
N LEU A 74 15.26 19.22 6.57
CA LEU A 74 14.06 19.63 7.34
C LEU A 74 13.89 21.15 7.46
N LEU A 75 14.90 21.97 7.12
CA LEU A 75 14.79 23.43 7.20
C LEU A 75 13.80 23.98 6.16
N VAL A 76 13.56 23.24 5.06
CA VAL A 76 12.56 23.62 4.05
C VAL A 76 11.17 23.82 4.67
N CYS A 77 10.86 23.11 5.76
CA CYS A 77 9.58 23.16 6.45
C CYS A 77 9.33 24.49 7.18
N PHE A 78 10.36 25.33 7.29
CA PHE A 78 10.34 26.62 7.98
C PHE A 78 10.73 27.78 7.06
N TYR A 79 10.76 27.54 5.75
CA TYR A 79 11.05 28.57 4.75
C TYR A 79 9.97 29.67 4.78
N ASP A 80 10.37 30.94 4.84
CA ASP A 80 9.47 32.08 5.01
C ASP A 80 9.57 33.13 3.88
N ASP A 81 10.64 33.11 3.10
CA ASP A 81 10.97 34.11 2.08
C ASP A 81 10.25 33.86 0.74
N LEU A 82 8.93 34.06 0.70
CA LEU A 82 8.09 33.75 -0.46
C LEU A 82 7.96 34.88 -1.49
N GLU A 83 8.33 36.13 -1.16
CA GLU A 83 8.00 37.34 -1.95
C GLU A 83 8.65 37.42 -3.34
N LEU A 84 9.74 36.68 -3.58
CA LEU A 84 10.52 36.72 -4.82
C LEU A 84 10.75 35.33 -5.41
N LEU A 85 9.93 34.36 -5.01
CA LEU A 85 10.09 32.97 -5.40
C LEU A 85 9.47 32.72 -6.77
N ASP A 86 10.23 32.15 -7.71
CA ASP A 86 9.68 31.74 -9.01
C ASP A 86 9.00 30.36 -8.94
N ALA A 87 8.19 30.04 -9.96
CA ALA A 87 7.45 28.79 -10.01
C ALA A 87 8.35 27.54 -10.03
N THR A 88 9.57 27.64 -10.57
CA THR A 88 10.52 26.51 -10.64
C THR A 88 11.07 26.21 -9.26
N LEU A 89 11.49 27.24 -8.53
CA LEU A 89 11.96 27.12 -7.16
C LEU A 89 10.84 26.65 -6.23
N ALA A 90 9.61 27.14 -6.42
CA ALA A 90 8.44 26.65 -5.67
C ALA A 90 8.28 25.14 -5.80
N GLN A 91 8.38 24.60 -7.02
CA GLN A 91 8.31 23.17 -7.28
C GLN A 91 9.45 22.40 -6.60
N VAL A 92 10.67 22.94 -6.63
CA VAL A 92 11.83 22.31 -5.95
C VAL A 92 11.61 22.26 -4.43
N LEU A 93 11.16 23.36 -3.82
CA LEU A 93 10.89 23.42 -2.38
C LEU A 93 9.73 22.48 -2.00
N LEU A 94 8.64 22.48 -2.77
CA LEU A 94 7.50 21.58 -2.58
C LEU A 94 7.91 20.10 -2.59
N HIS A 95 8.81 19.71 -3.50
CA HIS A 95 9.34 18.35 -3.53
C HIS A 95 10.15 18.03 -2.26
N GLN A 96 10.94 18.97 -1.76
CA GLN A 96 11.73 18.77 -0.52
C GLN A 96 10.86 18.71 0.74
N MET A 97 9.65 19.28 0.72
CA MET A 97 8.73 19.26 1.86
C MET A 97 8.19 17.86 2.21
N ILE A 98 8.44 16.81 1.43
CA ILE A 98 8.10 15.42 1.81
C ILE A 98 8.59 15.07 3.22
N LYS A 99 9.77 15.59 3.59
CA LYS A 99 10.42 15.31 4.87
C LYS A 99 9.73 15.97 6.06
N CYS A 100 8.89 16.98 5.82
CA CYS A 100 8.17 17.69 6.89
C CYS A 100 7.14 16.81 7.62
N SER A 101 6.76 15.67 7.02
CA SER A 101 5.94 14.65 7.68
C SER A 101 6.60 14.07 8.95
N HIS A 102 7.92 14.13 9.06
CA HIS A 102 8.67 13.64 10.22
C HIS A 102 8.73 14.63 11.39
N LEU A 103 8.31 15.89 11.20
CA LEU A 103 8.33 16.89 12.27
C LEU A 103 7.23 16.62 13.30
N ARG A 104 7.62 16.58 14.57
CA ARG A 104 6.69 16.49 15.69
C ARG A 104 6.13 17.88 16.00
N GLY A 105 4.93 18.17 15.50
CA GLY A 105 4.24 19.45 15.69
C GLY A 105 4.31 20.39 14.48
N PHE A 106 3.76 21.60 14.62
CA PHE A 106 3.77 22.67 13.59
C PHE A 106 3.13 22.32 12.23
N GLN A 107 2.37 21.24 12.16
CA GLN A 107 1.72 20.77 10.93
C GLN A 107 0.85 21.84 10.26
N ALA A 108 0.16 22.69 11.03
CA ALA A 108 -0.62 23.80 10.46
C ALA A 108 0.25 24.82 9.69
N ALA A 109 1.44 25.15 10.20
CA ALA A 109 2.37 26.07 9.52
C ALA A 109 2.97 25.41 8.27
N VAL A 110 3.33 24.13 8.36
CA VAL A 110 3.82 23.34 7.21
C VAL A 110 2.77 23.26 6.11
N GLN A 111 1.50 23.00 6.47
CA GLN A 111 0.40 22.96 5.50
C GLN A 111 0.14 24.34 4.88
N LYS A 112 0.24 25.42 5.66
CA LYS A 112 0.14 26.79 5.13
C LYS A 112 1.26 27.07 4.13
N LEU A 113 2.52 26.80 4.50
CA LEU A 113 3.68 26.98 3.62
C LEU A 113 3.51 26.16 2.32
N LYS A 114 3.03 24.92 2.44
CA LYS A 114 2.76 24.05 1.29
C LYS A 114 1.68 24.66 0.37
N ALA A 115 0.63 25.23 0.94
CA ALA A 115 -0.43 25.91 0.17
C ALA A 115 0.08 27.17 -0.54
N ASP A 116 0.88 27.98 0.15
CA ASP A 116 1.47 29.21 -0.41
C ASP A 116 2.45 28.87 -1.55
N LEU A 117 3.34 27.89 -1.36
CA LEU A 117 4.26 27.42 -2.40
C LEU A 117 3.52 26.79 -3.58
N LEU A 118 2.43 26.06 -3.34
CA LEU A 118 1.59 25.54 -4.41
C LEU A 118 0.96 26.66 -5.24
N GLY A 119 0.49 27.73 -4.58
CA GLY A 119 -0.01 28.93 -5.26
C GLY A 119 1.02 29.51 -6.21
N ILE A 120 2.26 29.68 -5.76
CA ILE A 120 3.38 30.19 -6.58
C ILE A 120 3.75 29.22 -7.72
N ALA A 121 3.82 27.91 -7.43
CA ALA A 121 4.13 26.88 -8.40
C ALA A 121 3.09 26.77 -9.53
N THR A 122 1.85 27.22 -9.28
CA THR A 122 0.71 27.14 -10.19
C THR A 122 0.25 28.50 -10.74
N GLU A 123 0.88 29.62 -10.36
CA GLU A 123 0.39 30.97 -10.69
C GLU A 123 0.18 31.22 -12.20
N ASN A 124 0.97 30.57 -13.05
CA ASN A 124 0.91 30.68 -14.52
C ASN A 124 0.50 29.39 -15.24
N ARG A 125 0.09 28.35 -14.52
CA ARG A 125 -0.27 27.04 -15.10
C ARG A 125 -1.48 26.46 -14.39
N THR A 126 -2.30 25.71 -15.11
CA THR A 126 -3.39 25.01 -14.43
C THR A 126 -2.86 23.85 -13.59
N LEU A 127 -3.59 23.49 -12.52
CA LEU A 127 -3.27 22.30 -11.73
C LEU A 127 -3.23 21.03 -12.59
N ASN A 128 -4.04 20.98 -13.65
CA ASN A 128 -4.05 19.90 -14.64
C ASN A 128 -2.71 19.73 -15.36
N GLU A 129 -2.03 20.83 -15.69
CA GLU A 129 -0.75 20.82 -16.40
C GLU A 129 0.44 20.51 -15.48
N THR A 130 0.29 20.79 -14.18
CA THR A 130 1.39 20.70 -13.20
C THR A 130 1.34 19.45 -12.33
N LEU A 131 0.21 18.71 -12.33
CA LEU A 131 0.03 17.53 -11.48
C LEU A 131 1.18 16.52 -11.57
N GLY A 132 1.64 16.23 -12.79
CA GLY A 132 2.75 15.29 -13.04
C GLY A 132 4.11 15.77 -12.53
N SER A 133 4.31 17.09 -12.35
CA SER A 133 5.55 17.68 -11.84
C SER A 133 5.52 17.99 -10.34
N LEU A 134 4.35 17.92 -9.70
CA LEU A 134 4.19 18.24 -8.27
C LEU A 134 4.66 17.11 -7.34
N SER A 135 4.89 15.89 -7.83
CA SER A 135 5.45 14.78 -7.05
C SER A 135 4.71 14.61 -5.70
N ASP A 136 5.41 14.57 -4.56
CA ASP A 136 4.82 14.37 -3.23
C ASP A 136 4.01 15.56 -2.71
N ALA A 137 4.11 16.72 -3.35
CA ALA A 137 3.31 17.88 -2.99
C ALA A 137 1.81 17.63 -3.19
N VAL A 138 1.44 16.70 -4.08
CA VAL A 138 0.05 16.39 -4.41
C VAL A 138 -0.76 15.89 -3.21
N VAL A 139 -0.14 15.26 -2.21
CA VAL A 139 -0.80 14.83 -0.96
C VAL A 139 -1.31 16.00 -0.12
N GLY A 140 -0.82 17.23 -0.35
CA GLY A 140 -1.32 18.43 0.33
C GLY A 140 -2.54 19.08 -0.32
N LEU A 141 -2.96 18.59 -1.50
CA LEU A 141 -4.12 19.15 -2.19
C LEU A 141 -5.40 18.83 -1.45
N THR A 142 -6.29 19.81 -1.34
CA THR A 142 -7.62 19.60 -0.77
C THR A 142 -8.47 18.70 -1.67
N CYS A 143 -9.48 18.05 -1.10
CA CYS A 143 -10.45 17.28 -1.89
C CYS A 143 -11.09 18.14 -3.00
N SER A 144 -11.41 19.42 -2.74
CA SER A 144 -11.98 20.32 -3.74
C SER A 144 -11.01 20.62 -4.90
N GLN A 145 -9.72 20.76 -4.62
CA GLN A 145 -8.70 20.93 -5.66
C GLN A 145 -8.58 19.66 -6.50
N LEU A 146 -8.57 18.48 -5.87
CA LEU A 146 -8.53 17.21 -6.58
C LEU A 146 -9.79 16.95 -7.42
N GLU A 147 -10.97 17.34 -6.92
CA GLU A 147 -12.22 17.24 -7.66
C GLU A 147 -12.26 18.13 -8.90
N SER A 148 -11.55 19.28 -8.87
CA SER A 148 -11.43 20.19 -10.01
C SER A 148 -10.53 19.68 -11.13
N LEU A 149 -9.71 18.65 -10.87
CA LEU A 149 -8.84 18.03 -11.87
C LEU A 149 -9.64 17.37 -13.00
N SER A 150 -9.12 17.43 -14.22
CA SER A 150 -9.67 16.64 -15.33
C SER A 150 -9.22 15.16 -15.23
N PRO A 151 -10.05 14.21 -15.69
CA PRO A 151 -9.66 12.81 -15.81
C PRO A 151 -8.34 12.61 -16.59
N GLU A 152 -8.15 13.40 -17.66
CA GLU A 152 -6.97 13.35 -18.53
C GLU A 152 -5.68 13.74 -17.79
N ALA A 153 -5.76 14.72 -16.90
CA ALA A 153 -4.62 15.17 -16.10
C ALA A 153 -4.19 14.10 -15.11
N VAL A 154 -5.15 13.48 -14.43
CA VAL A 154 -4.89 12.36 -13.49
C VAL A 154 -4.32 11.17 -14.24
N HIS A 155 -4.89 10.82 -15.39
CA HIS A 155 -4.36 9.75 -16.24
C HIS A 155 -2.91 10.00 -16.67
N SER A 156 -2.60 11.21 -17.14
CA SER A 156 -1.24 11.56 -17.60
C SER A 156 -0.22 11.59 -16.45
N ALA A 157 -0.66 11.85 -15.21
CA ALA A 157 0.19 11.91 -14.04
C ALA A 157 0.29 10.60 -13.25
N ILE A 158 -0.37 9.51 -13.69
CA ILE A 158 -0.52 8.28 -12.88
C ILE A 158 0.81 7.68 -12.41
N ALA A 159 1.85 7.73 -13.26
CA ALA A 159 3.18 7.24 -12.93
C ALA A 159 3.82 8.02 -11.78
N THR A 160 3.60 9.34 -11.72
CA THR A 160 4.04 10.19 -10.61
C THR A 160 3.21 9.89 -9.36
N LEU A 161 1.88 9.84 -9.49
CA LEU A 161 0.97 9.64 -8.35
C LEU A 161 1.17 8.30 -7.65
N ASN A 162 1.53 7.25 -8.39
CA ASN A 162 1.84 5.92 -7.86
C ASN A 162 3.10 5.92 -6.96
N GLN A 163 4.05 6.83 -7.19
CA GLN A 163 5.27 6.92 -6.38
C GLN A 163 5.05 7.64 -5.04
N VAL A 164 3.95 8.38 -4.93
CA VAL A 164 3.65 9.21 -3.77
C VAL A 164 3.01 8.37 -2.68
N SER A 165 3.49 8.53 -1.45
CA SER A 165 2.94 7.87 -0.26
C SER A 165 2.25 8.87 0.68
N GLY A 166 1.43 8.37 1.62
CA GLY A 166 0.77 9.22 2.62
C GLY A 166 -0.56 9.84 2.20
N TRP A 167 -1.18 9.33 1.13
CA TRP A 167 -2.51 9.77 0.70
C TRP A 167 -3.58 9.62 1.79
N ALA A 168 -4.43 10.63 1.93
CA ALA A 168 -5.65 10.49 2.71
C ALA A 168 -6.67 9.64 1.92
N LYS A 169 -7.48 8.84 2.64
CA LYS A 169 -8.49 7.95 2.03
C LYS A 169 -9.43 8.66 1.05
N SER A 170 -9.85 9.88 1.36
CA SER A 170 -10.70 10.69 0.46
C SER A 170 -9.98 11.08 -0.83
N GLN A 171 -8.69 11.44 -0.76
CA GLN A 171 -7.89 11.79 -1.94
C GLN A 171 -7.70 10.58 -2.85
N VAL A 172 -7.42 9.39 -2.28
CA VAL A 172 -7.34 8.13 -3.01
C VAL A 172 -8.63 7.88 -3.79
N ILE A 173 -9.79 7.96 -3.14
CA ILE A 173 -11.09 7.74 -3.81
C ILE A 173 -11.30 8.72 -4.96
N ILE A 174 -11.01 10.01 -4.77
CA ILE A 174 -11.20 11.03 -5.81
C ILE A 174 -10.28 10.75 -7.01
N LEU A 175 -8.99 10.52 -6.78
CA LEU A 175 -8.01 10.29 -7.83
C LEU A 175 -8.31 8.99 -8.61
N SER A 176 -8.68 7.92 -7.92
CA SER A 176 -9.04 6.66 -8.56
C SER A 176 -10.30 6.80 -9.41
N ALA A 177 -11.33 7.50 -8.91
CA ALA A 177 -12.53 7.77 -9.69
C ALA A 177 -12.23 8.59 -10.96
N LYS A 178 -11.36 9.59 -10.86
CA LYS A 178 -10.92 10.40 -12.02
C LYS A 178 -10.14 9.56 -13.03
N TYR A 179 -9.23 8.72 -12.56
CA TYR A 179 -8.46 7.81 -13.42
C TYR A 179 -9.39 6.83 -14.15
N SER A 180 -10.32 6.18 -13.43
CA SER A 180 -11.30 5.25 -13.99
C SER A 180 -12.27 5.92 -14.97
N ALA A 181 -12.65 7.18 -14.74
CA ALA A 181 -13.49 7.93 -15.65
C ALA A 181 -12.86 8.16 -17.04
N HIS A 182 -11.53 8.24 -17.12
CA HIS A 182 -10.82 8.38 -18.41
C HIS A 182 -10.81 7.07 -19.19
N GLU A 183 -10.49 5.95 -18.54
CA GLU A 183 -10.36 4.63 -19.17
C GLU A 183 -11.69 4.01 -19.60
N LYS A 184 -12.81 4.46 -19.02
CA LYS A 184 -14.19 3.97 -19.21
C LYS A 184 -14.45 2.53 -18.77
N VAL A 185 -13.53 1.61 -19.04
CA VAL A 185 -13.57 0.21 -18.60
C VAL A 185 -12.22 -0.13 -17.98
N LEU A 186 -12.25 -0.61 -16.74
CA LEU A 186 -11.03 -0.98 -16.01
C LEU A 186 -10.44 -2.27 -16.62
N SER A 187 -9.20 -2.22 -17.10
CA SER A 187 -8.44 -3.40 -17.54
C SER A 187 -7.33 -3.76 -16.54
N PHE A 188 -6.68 -4.93 -16.73
CA PHE A 188 -5.50 -5.29 -15.95
C PHE A 188 -4.38 -4.25 -16.07
N TYR A 189 -4.15 -3.74 -17.29
CA TYR A 189 -3.13 -2.72 -17.53
C TYR A 189 -3.40 -1.48 -16.68
N ASN A 190 -4.62 -0.96 -16.67
CA ASN A 190 -4.97 0.23 -15.88
C ASN A 190 -4.77 -0.01 -14.38
N VAL A 191 -5.27 -1.14 -13.85
CA VAL A 191 -5.10 -1.51 -12.44
C VAL A 191 -3.62 -1.59 -12.05
N SER A 192 -2.78 -2.12 -12.92
CA SER A 192 -1.34 -2.20 -12.68
C SER A 192 -0.64 -0.85 -12.56
N GLN A 193 -1.19 0.21 -13.18
CA GLN A 193 -0.62 1.56 -13.11
C GLN A 193 -1.02 2.31 -11.82
N MET A 194 -2.13 1.92 -11.17
CA MET A 194 -2.72 2.68 -10.06
C MET A 194 -1.94 2.54 -8.75
N GLY A 195 -1.24 1.42 -8.53
CA GLY A 195 -0.52 1.14 -7.29
C GLY A 195 -1.35 1.42 -6.03
N VAL A 196 -0.89 2.34 -5.17
CA VAL A 196 -1.60 2.74 -3.93
C VAL A 196 -3.00 3.31 -4.17
N LEU A 197 -3.28 3.86 -5.35
CA LEU A 197 -4.60 4.37 -5.71
C LEU A 197 -5.63 3.25 -5.94
N LEU A 198 -5.19 1.99 -6.12
CA LEU A 198 -6.09 0.88 -6.35
C LEU A 198 -7.15 0.71 -5.24
N ALA A 199 -6.80 1.04 -3.99
CA ALA A 199 -7.71 1.01 -2.85
C ALA A 199 -8.91 1.97 -2.97
N GLY A 200 -8.83 2.98 -3.84
CA GLY A 200 -9.92 3.92 -4.11
C GLY A 200 -10.91 3.49 -5.20
N VAL A 201 -10.62 2.42 -5.95
CA VAL A 201 -11.48 1.96 -7.06
C VAL A 201 -12.81 1.44 -6.55
N ALA A 202 -13.92 1.80 -7.17
CA ALA A 202 -15.23 1.35 -6.69
C ALA A 202 -15.39 -0.17 -6.87
N THR A 203 -16.06 -0.82 -5.93
CA THR A 203 -16.31 -2.27 -6.01
C THR A 203 -17.05 -2.66 -7.30
N GLN A 204 -17.95 -1.79 -7.77
CA GLN A 204 -18.70 -2.00 -9.02
C GLN A 204 -17.78 -2.08 -10.24
N ASP A 205 -16.69 -1.32 -10.26
CA ASP A 205 -15.74 -1.34 -11.36
C ASP A 205 -15.04 -2.70 -11.44
N PHE A 206 -14.64 -3.28 -10.30
CA PHE A 206 -14.11 -4.65 -10.24
C PHE A 206 -15.12 -5.70 -10.72
N TYR A 207 -16.41 -5.57 -10.36
CA TYR A 207 -17.44 -6.47 -10.90
C TYR A 207 -17.63 -6.33 -12.42
N SER A 208 -17.36 -5.15 -12.97
CA SER A 208 -17.50 -4.89 -14.41
C SER A 208 -16.32 -5.39 -15.24
N MET A 209 -15.14 -5.55 -14.65
CA MET A 209 -13.90 -6.00 -15.32
C MET A 209 -14.06 -7.32 -16.08
N ASP A 210 -13.29 -7.49 -17.15
CA ASP A 210 -13.19 -8.77 -17.85
C ASP A 210 -12.60 -9.86 -16.96
N ARG A 211 -13.06 -11.09 -17.19
CA ARG A 211 -12.62 -12.25 -16.41
C ARG A 211 -11.12 -12.52 -16.57
N LYS A 212 -10.56 -12.35 -17.77
CA LYS A 212 -9.12 -12.58 -18.02
C LYS A 212 -8.28 -11.54 -17.26
N ASP A 213 -8.73 -10.29 -17.25
CA ASP A 213 -8.07 -9.22 -16.51
C ASP A 213 -8.09 -9.46 -14.99
N LEU A 214 -9.23 -9.86 -14.43
CA LEU A 214 -9.35 -10.20 -13.01
C LEU A 214 -8.42 -11.36 -12.61
N LEU A 215 -8.31 -12.39 -13.46
CA LEU A 215 -7.37 -13.48 -13.24
C LEU A 215 -5.92 -13.01 -13.28
N GLN A 216 -5.59 -12.08 -14.16
CA GLN A 216 -4.25 -11.52 -14.23
C GLN A 216 -3.93 -10.66 -13.00
N VAL A 217 -4.90 -9.88 -12.48
CA VAL A 217 -4.76 -9.16 -11.20
C VAL A 217 -4.40 -10.14 -10.07
N LEU A 218 -5.13 -11.25 -9.97
CA LEU A 218 -4.92 -12.27 -8.92
C LEU A 218 -3.56 -12.99 -9.01
N ARG A 219 -3.02 -13.14 -10.22
CA ARG A 219 -1.73 -13.81 -10.49
C ARG A 219 -0.53 -12.85 -10.40
N SER A 220 -0.76 -11.54 -10.42
CA SER A 220 0.29 -10.52 -10.55
C SER A 220 0.89 -10.07 -9.21
N THR A 221 2.01 -9.34 -9.30
CA THR A 221 2.71 -8.71 -8.17
C THR A 221 1.97 -7.53 -7.54
N ILE A 222 0.77 -7.16 -8.06
CA ILE A 222 -0.13 -6.12 -7.51
C ILE A 222 -0.60 -6.49 -6.08
N SER A 223 -0.33 -7.71 -5.62
CA SER A 223 -0.59 -8.23 -4.28
C SER A 223 -0.23 -7.30 -3.11
N GLN A 224 0.83 -6.49 -3.22
CA GLN A 224 1.16 -5.51 -2.16
C GLN A 224 0.00 -4.53 -1.92
N HIS A 225 -0.70 -4.12 -2.98
CA HIS A 225 -1.84 -3.21 -2.91
C HIS A 225 -3.19 -3.93 -2.79
N LEU A 226 -3.27 -5.24 -3.06
CA LEU A 226 -4.52 -6.01 -2.85
C LEU A 226 -4.88 -6.15 -1.37
N SER A 227 -3.88 -6.11 -0.49
CA SER A 227 -4.09 -6.12 0.96
C SER A 227 -4.76 -4.83 1.46
N ASP A 228 -4.59 -3.72 0.72
CA ASP A 228 -5.18 -2.42 1.03
C ASP A 228 -6.65 -2.31 0.55
N LEU A 229 -7.13 -3.30 -0.19
CA LEU A 229 -8.53 -3.36 -0.63
C LEU A 229 -9.46 -3.68 0.54
N SER A 230 -10.63 -3.03 0.55
CA SER A 230 -11.73 -3.38 1.44
C SER A 230 -12.30 -4.77 1.12
N PRO A 231 -12.93 -5.45 2.10
CA PRO A 231 -13.51 -6.77 1.89
C PRO A 231 -14.47 -6.86 0.70
N ALA A 232 -15.25 -5.80 0.45
CA ALA A 232 -16.15 -5.74 -0.70
C ALA A 232 -15.40 -5.70 -2.04
N GLN A 233 -14.34 -4.88 -2.14
CA GLN A 233 -13.47 -4.82 -3.33
C GLN A 233 -12.78 -6.15 -3.58
N GLN A 234 -12.30 -6.81 -2.52
CA GLN A 234 -11.70 -8.14 -2.61
C GLN A 234 -12.69 -9.15 -3.20
N GLN A 235 -13.94 -9.16 -2.72
CA GLN A 235 -15.00 -10.00 -3.31
C GLN A 235 -15.31 -9.63 -4.77
N GLY A 236 -15.27 -8.34 -5.11
CA GLY A 236 -15.37 -7.87 -6.50
C GLY A 236 -14.32 -8.50 -7.40
N VAL A 237 -13.05 -8.50 -6.97
CA VAL A 237 -11.93 -9.15 -7.70
C VAL A 237 -12.15 -10.66 -7.82
N LEU A 238 -12.68 -11.30 -6.79
CA LEU A 238 -12.93 -12.75 -6.76
C LEU A 238 -14.23 -13.18 -7.48
N SER A 239 -15.05 -12.24 -7.94
CA SER A 239 -16.43 -12.50 -8.36
C SER A 239 -16.60 -13.39 -9.60
N LYS A 240 -15.65 -13.35 -10.55
CA LYS A 240 -15.74 -14.04 -11.84
C LYS A 240 -14.77 -15.22 -12.00
N LYS A 241 -14.37 -15.84 -10.88
CA LYS A 241 -13.38 -16.94 -10.91
C LYS A 241 -13.79 -18.12 -11.80
N PRO A 242 -12.82 -18.80 -12.43
CA PRO A 242 -13.03 -20.09 -13.08
C PRO A 242 -13.56 -21.10 -12.06
N TYR A 243 -14.77 -21.59 -12.28
CA TYR A 243 -15.19 -22.87 -11.71
C TYR A 243 -14.97 -23.94 -12.78
N LEU A 244 -14.14 -24.95 -12.49
CA LEU A 244 -14.19 -26.20 -13.22
C LEU A 244 -15.42 -26.97 -12.75
N VAL A 245 -16.52 -26.91 -13.49
CA VAL A 245 -17.56 -27.93 -13.38
C VAL A 245 -17.08 -29.10 -14.24
N HIS A 246 -16.44 -30.10 -13.62
CA HIS A 246 -16.41 -31.43 -14.22
C HIS A 246 -17.83 -31.99 -14.16
N THR A 247 -18.66 -31.69 -15.17
CA THR A 247 -19.79 -32.56 -15.48
C THR A 247 -19.19 -33.85 -16.03
N GLN A 248 -18.95 -34.83 -15.16
CA GLN A 248 -18.99 -36.21 -15.60
C GLN A 248 -20.42 -36.46 -16.09
N ILE A 249 -20.61 -36.39 -17.40
CA ILE A 249 -21.83 -36.88 -18.06
C ILE A 249 -21.77 -38.41 -17.92
N SER A 250 -22.14 -38.92 -16.74
CA SER A 250 -22.67 -40.27 -16.64
C SER A 250 -24.11 -40.17 -17.09
N GLY A 251 -24.42 -40.80 -18.22
CA GLY A 251 -25.70 -40.67 -18.90
C GLY A 251 -26.88 -40.91 -17.96
N THR A 252 -27.72 -39.90 -17.81
CA THR A 252 -29.19 -40.01 -17.76
C THR A 252 -29.76 -38.59 -17.85
N SER A 253 -30.63 -38.42 -18.83
CA SER A 253 -31.25 -37.16 -19.21
C SER A 253 -32.07 -36.56 -18.08
N TYR A 254 -31.74 -35.34 -17.65
CA TYR A 254 -32.72 -34.39 -17.14
C TYR A 254 -32.38 -32.99 -17.66
N GLN A 255 -33.25 -32.47 -18.54
CA GLN A 255 -33.24 -31.07 -18.94
C GLN A 255 -33.58 -30.21 -17.73
N ILE A 256 -32.66 -29.33 -17.35
CA ILE A 256 -33.00 -28.09 -16.65
C ILE A 256 -32.61 -26.95 -17.60
N ILE A 257 -33.64 -26.34 -18.18
CA ILE A 257 -33.55 -25.15 -19.02
C ILE A 257 -33.24 -23.95 -18.10
N PRO A 258 -32.13 -23.21 -18.29
CA PRO A 258 -32.06 -21.83 -17.86
C PRO A 258 -32.63 -20.91 -18.97
N PRO A 259 -33.30 -19.80 -18.61
CA PRO A 259 -33.88 -18.90 -19.60
C PRO A 259 -32.78 -18.15 -20.35
N SER A 260 -32.59 -18.56 -21.62
CA SER A 260 -32.35 -17.73 -22.80
C SER A 260 -31.47 -16.46 -22.68
N SER A 261 -30.26 -16.52 -23.24
CA SER A 261 -29.83 -15.56 -24.27
C SER A 261 -28.71 -16.15 -25.12
N HIS A 262 -28.95 -16.22 -26.42
CA HIS A 262 -28.02 -16.65 -27.47
C HIS A 262 -26.68 -15.93 -27.40
N PHE A 263 -25.56 -16.67 -27.40
CA PHE A 263 -24.42 -16.46 -28.29
C PHE A 263 -23.48 -17.67 -28.14
N GLY A 264 -23.53 -18.56 -29.13
CA GLY A 264 -22.52 -19.61 -29.28
C GLY A 264 -21.24 -18.97 -29.81
N GLN A 265 -20.16 -19.07 -29.04
CA GLN A 265 -18.81 -18.90 -29.57
C GLN A 265 -17.90 -19.95 -28.92
N MET A 266 -17.15 -20.62 -29.80
CA MET A 266 -16.22 -21.70 -29.51
C MET A 266 -15.33 -21.36 -28.32
N ILE A 267 -15.33 -22.25 -27.32
CA ILE A 267 -14.34 -22.24 -26.26
C ILE A 267 -13.03 -22.73 -26.88
N GLU A 268 -12.12 -21.78 -27.09
CA GLU A 268 -10.72 -22.04 -27.37
C GLU A 268 -10.11 -22.77 -26.16
N VAL A 269 -9.51 -23.93 -26.42
CA VAL A 269 -8.82 -24.77 -25.42
C VAL A 269 -7.54 -24.05 -25.02
N GLY A 270 -7.66 -23.16 -24.04
CA GLY A 270 -6.56 -22.42 -23.44
C GLY A 270 -6.50 -22.68 -21.94
N ASP A 271 -5.46 -23.41 -21.53
CA ASP A 271 -4.94 -23.67 -20.18
C ASP A 271 -5.95 -24.03 -19.07
N THR A 272 -6.03 -25.32 -18.77
CA THR A 272 -7.00 -26.00 -17.89
C THR A 272 -6.52 -26.13 -16.44
N THR A 273 -5.73 -25.20 -15.91
CA THR A 273 -5.38 -25.17 -14.48
C THR A 273 -6.47 -24.45 -13.68
N SER A 274 -6.87 -25.02 -12.54
CA SER A 274 -7.83 -24.34 -11.65
C SER A 274 -7.22 -23.03 -11.16
N GLY A 275 -7.87 -21.90 -11.49
CA GLY A 275 -7.39 -20.57 -11.13
C GLY A 275 -7.38 -20.28 -9.62
N ILE A 276 -7.97 -21.15 -8.78
CA ILE A 276 -7.91 -21.00 -7.31
C ILE A 276 -6.50 -21.30 -6.79
N VAL A 277 -5.82 -22.30 -7.36
CA VAL A 277 -4.47 -22.72 -6.96
C VAL A 277 -3.43 -21.61 -7.18
N GLU A 278 -3.66 -20.78 -8.18
CA GLU A 278 -2.74 -19.72 -8.63
C GLU A 278 -2.97 -18.39 -7.91
N ILE A 279 -4.00 -18.27 -7.05
CA ILE A 279 -4.23 -17.07 -6.25
C ILE A 279 -3.03 -16.84 -5.33
N GLN A 280 -2.48 -15.62 -5.32
CA GLN A 280 -1.33 -15.29 -4.48
C GLN A 280 -1.58 -15.59 -2.98
N GLY A 281 -0.52 -16.01 -2.30
CA GLY A 281 -0.56 -16.59 -0.96
C GLY A 281 -1.36 -15.80 0.09
N THR A 282 -1.06 -14.53 0.24
CA THR A 282 -1.70 -13.66 1.26
C THR A 282 -3.17 -13.35 0.98
N PHE A 283 -3.57 -13.44 -0.30
CA PHE A 283 -4.94 -13.16 -0.72
C PHE A 283 -5.88 -14.36 -0.62
N PHE A 284 -5.32 -15.56 -0.43
CA PHE A 284 -6.09 -16.80 -0.41
C PHE A 284 -7.11 -16.88 0.74
N LYS A 285 -6.88 -16.13 1.83
CA LYS A 285 -7.81 -16.01 2.96
C LYS A 285 -9.17 -15.41 2.58
N GLU A 286 -9.30 -14.76 1.43
CA GLU A 286 -10.54 -14.16 0.94
C GLU A 286 -11.37 -15.11 0.07
N VAL A 287 -10.85 -16.29 -0.26
CA VAL A 287 -11.59 -17.34 -0.99
C VAL A 287 -12.71 -17.92 -0.10
N SER A 288 -13.93 -18.02 -0.61
CA SER A 288 -15.04 -18.53 0.21
C SER A 288 -14.90 -20.05 0.45
N LEU A 289 -15.47 -20.57 1.54
CA LEU A 289 -15.55 -22.02 1.77
C LEU A 289 -16.34 -22.73 0.67
N PHE A 290 -17.34 -22.07 0.10
CA PHE A 290 -18.11 -22.60 -1.03
C PHE A 290 -17.21 -22.83 -2.24
N ASP A 291 -16.31 -21.89 -2.54
CA ASP A 291 -15.36 -22.02 -3.65
C ASP A 291 -14.32 -23.11 -3.38
N LEU A 292 -13.77 -23.16 -2.16
CA LEU A 292 -12.85 -24.23 -1.76
C LEU A 292 -13.51 -25.61 -1.90
N ARG A 293 -14.78 -25.75 -1.49
CA ARG A 293 -15.49 -27.03 -1.60
C ARG A 293 -15.68 -27.52 -3.03
N ARG A 294 -15.72 -26.62 -4.01
CA ARG A 294 -15.94 -26.96 -5.42
C ARG A 294 -14.65 -27.32 -6.15
N GLU A 295 -13.51 -27.09 -5.53
CA GLU A 295 -12.21 -27.43 -6.09
C GLU A 295 -11.87 -28.90 -5.82
N SER A 296 -11.34 -29.60 -6.82
CA SER A 296 -11.05 -31.04 -6.72
C SER A 296 -9.55 -31.36 -6.63
N GLN A 297 -8.67 -30.37 -6.77
CA GLN A 297 -7.23 -30.57 -6.92
C GLN A 297 -6.37 -29.94 -5.80
N PHE A 298 -6.87 -29.88 -4.56
CA PHE A 298 -6.00 -29.46 -3.46
C PHE A 298 -4.99 -30.54 -3.11
N ASN A 299 -3.73 -30.13 -2.97
CA ASN A 299 -2.67 -30.90 -2.35
C ASN A 299 -2.02 -30.05 -1.24
N SER A 300 -1.31 -30.70 -0.31
CA SER A 300 -0.66 -30.03 0.81
C SER A 300 0.44 -29.05 0.37
N SER A 301 1.11 -29.31 -0.77
CA SER A 301 2.18 -28.44 -1.27
C SER A 301 1.68 -27.09 -1.78
N ILE A 302 0.51 -27.04 -2.43
CA ILE A 302 -0.14 -25.80 -2.87
C ILE A 302 -0.45 -24.89 -1.68
N LEU A 303 -0.80 -25.46 -0.53
CA LEU A 303 -1.24 -24.71 0.64
C LEU A 303 -0.10 -24.12 1.48
N LYS A 304 1.14 -24.60 1.31
CA LYS A 304 2.31 -24.13 2.09
C LYS A 304 2.53 -22.62 2.02
N GLU A 305 2.20 -22.02 0.89
CA GLU A 305 2.39 -20.59 0.64
C GLU A 305 1.10 -19.78 0.81
N LYS A 306 -0.02 -20.38 1.23
CA LYS A 306 -1.33 -19.72 1.30
C LYS A 306 -1.69 -19.32 2.73
N GLU A 307 -2.05 -18.06 2.93
CA GLU A 307 -2.64 -17.60 4.19
C GLU A 307 -4.10 -18.07 4.28
N LEU A 308 -4.48 -18.70 5.41
CA LEU A 308 -5.80 -19.27 5.62
C LEU A 308 -6.53 -18.66 6.83
N ARG A 309 -7.84 -18.46 6.72
CA ARG A 309 -8.75 -18.27 7.85
C ARG A 309 -8.92 -19.59 8.60
N ARG A 310 -9.25 -19.55 9.89
CA ARG A 310 -9.46 -20.76 10.71
C ARG A 310 -10.47 -21.73 10.09
N SER A 311 -11.58 -21.20 9.60
CA SER A 311 -12.62 -22.01 8.97
C SER A 311 -12.15 -22.68 7.67
N GLN A 312 -11.34 -21.99 6.87
CA GLN A 312 -10.74 -22.56 5.65
C GLN A 312 -9.71 -23.63 6.01
N ALA A 313 -8.84 -23.36 6.99
CA ALA A 313 -7.84 -24.31 7.47
C ALA A 313 -8.49 -25.59 8.01
N LEU A 314 -9.56 -25.47 8.81
CA LEU A 314 -10.32 -26.61 9.32
C LEU A 314 -10.92 -27.43 8.17
N PHE A 315 -11.64 -26.76 7.27
CA PHE A 315 -12.26 -27.40 6.11
C PHE A 315 -11.24 -28.16 5.24
N LEU A 316 -10.10 -27.53 4.94
CA LEU A 316 -9.04 -28.13 4.12
C LEU A 316 -8.31 -29.25 4.86
N TYR A 317 -8.08 -29.11 6.18
CA TYR A 317 -7.48 -30.18 6.99
C TYR A 317 -8.37 -31.43 6.99
N GLU A 318 -9.67 -31.28 7.23
CA GLU A 318 -10.64 -32.39 7.21
C GLU A 318 -10.79 -33.03 5.82
N LEU A 319 -10.65 -32.22 4.77
CA LEU A 319 -10.72 -32.72 3.39
C LEU A 319 -9.49 -33.55 3.05
N LEU A 320 -8.29 -33.03 3.35
CA LEU A 320 -7.01 -33.65 2.99
C LEU A 320 -6.62 -34.80 3.93
N SER A 321 -7.02 -34.78 5.20
CA SER A 321 -6.76 -35.89 6.13
C SER A 321 -7.40 -37.21 5.71
N ARG A 322 -8.42 -37.15 4.84
CA ARG A 322 -9.08 -38.35 4.27
C ARG A 322 -8.29 -38.99 3.14
N THR A 323 -7.43 -38.23 2.47
CA THR A 323 -6.70 -38.67 1.28
C THR A 323 -5.19 -38.76 1.51
N THR A 324 -4.67 -38.06 2.52
CA THR A 324 -3.26 -38.05 2.86
C THR A 324 -2.95 -39.12 3.92
N GLU A 325 -2.07 -40.06 3.59
CA GLU A 325 -1.64 -41.14 4.48
C GLU A 325 -0.60 -40.68 5.52
N ARG A 326 0.06 -39.54 5.27
CA ARG A 326 1.22 -39.03 6.03
C ARG A 326 0.91 -37.72 6.74
N PRO A 327 0.72 -37.70 8.07
CA PRO A 327 0.42 -36.49 8.83
C PRO A 327 1.42 -35.36 8.62
N GLU A 328 2.72 -35.69 8.45
CA GLU A 328 3.80 -34.74 8.19
C GLU A 328 3.54 -33.87 6.96
N GLU A 329 2.88 -34.40 5.93
CA GLU A 329 2.61 -33.65 4.71
C GLU A 329 1.62 -32.51 4.98
N LEU A 330 0.61 -32.76 5.81
CA LEU A 330 -0.39 -31.77 6.22
C LEU A 330 0.19 -30.75 7.21
N LEU A 331 0.92 -31.25 8.22
CA LEU A 331 1.53 -30.41 9.25
C LEU A 331 2.60 -29.48 8.66
N SER A 332 3.34 -29.95 7.64
CA SER A 332 4.32 -29.13 6.93
C SER A 332 3.71 -27.95 6.16
N ALA A 333 2.39 -27.94 5.93
CA ALA A 333 1.69 -26.81 5.34
C ALA A 333 1.49 -25.63 6.31
N GLY A 334 1.78 -25.79 7.61
CA GLY A 334 1.80 -24.74 8.64
C GLY A 334 0.43 -24.08 8.92
N GLN A 335 -0.11 -23.37 7.93
CA GLN A 335 -1.41 -22.70 7.94
C GLN A 335 -2.59 -23.67 8.13
N LEU A 336 -2.42 -24.97 7.83
CA LEU A 336 -3.42 -25.99 8.14
C LEU A 336 -3.55 -26.28 9.64
N ILE A 337 -2.47 -26.13 10.42
CA ILE A 337 -2.46 -26.41 11.86
C ILE A 337 -3.46 -25.50 12.60
N LYS A 338 -3.64 -24.27 12.11
CA LYS A 338 -4.65 -23.30 12.57
C LYS A 338 -6.08 -23.85 12.56
N GLY A 339 -6.36 -24.87 11.74
CA GLY A 339 -7.65 -25.53 11.62
C GLY A 339 -7.79 -26.82 12.44
N MET A 340 -6.74 -27.30 13.10
CA MET A 340 -6.81 -28.56 13.85
C MET A 340 -7.65 -28.41 15.12
N THR A 341 -8.56 -29.33 15.37
CA THR A 341 -9.31 -29.41 16.63
C THR A 341 -8.51 -30.23 17.64
N CYS A 342 -8.88 -30.17 18.93
CA CYS A 342 -8.30 -31.07 19.93
C CYS A 342 -8.49 -32.52 19.50
N SER A 343 -9.69 -32.90 19.03
CA SER A 343 -9.92 -34.24 18.50
C SER A 343 -8.93 -34.67 17.41
N HIS A 344 -8.53 -33.78 16.50
CA HIS A 344 -7.51 -34.12 15.50
C HIS A 344 -6.14 -34.39 16.12
N ILE A 345 -5.79 -33.68 17.19
CA ILE A 345 -4.56 -33.89 17.94
C ILE A 345 -4.65 -35.18 18.76
N ASP A 346 -5.80 -35.48 19.39
CA ASP A 346 -6.04 -36.72 20.14
C ASP A 346 -5.88 -37.97 19.27
N HIS A 347 -6.21 -37.88 17.96
CA HIS A 347 -6.03 -38.99 17.03
C HIS A 347 -4.57 -39.22 16.64
N LEU A 348 -3.66 -38.27 16.90
CA LEU A 348 -2.22 -38.50 16.78
C LEU A 348 -1.77 -39.30 18.01
N SER A 349 -1.18 -40.48 17.81
CA SER A 349 -0.56 -41.21 18.92
C SER A 349 0.53 -40.35 19.59
N ALA A 350 0.83 -40.58 20.86
CA ALA A 350 1.86 -39.83 21.58
C ALA A 350 3.22 -39.84 20.85
N ASP A 351 3.61 -40.99 20.28
CA ASP A 351 4.85 -41.11 19.49
C ASP A 351 4.78 -40.28 18.20
N SER A 352 3.62 -40.25 17.53
CA SER A 352 3.41 -39.43 16.34
C SER A 352 3.42 -37.94 16.69
N PHE A 353 2.75 -37.53 17.75
CA PHE A 353 2.74 -36.14 18.19
C PHE A 353 4.15 -35.64 18.51
N LEU A 354 4.93 -36.41 19.29
CA LEU A 354 6.33 -36.08 19.61
C LEU A 354 7.21 -36.01 18.36
N ALA A 355 7.04 -36.94 17.41
CA ALA A 355 7.79 -36.94 16.16
C ALA A 355 7.52 -35.71 15.29
N HIS A 356 6.34 -35.08 15.43
CA HIS A 356 5.91 -33.94 14.62
C HIS A 356 5.78 -32.63 15.41
N PHE A 357 6.15 -32.61 16.69
CA PHE A 357 5.97 -31.47 17.60
C PHE A 357 6.60 -30.17 17.07
N GLN A 358 7.73 -30.28 16.36
CA GLN A 358 8.43 -29.14 15.76
C GLN A 358 7.53 -28.31 14.82
N TYR A 359 6.55 -28.92 14.15
CA TYR A 359 5.60 -28.17 13.31
C TYR A 359 4.66 -27.30 14.14
N PHE A 360 4.25 -27.74 15.33
CA PHE A 360 3.41 -26.95 16.24
C PHE A 360 4.24 -25.84 16.90
N GLU A 361 5.45 -26.17 17.36
CA GLU A 361 6.38 -25.21 17.96
C GLU A 361 6.69 -24.04 17.00
N ASN A 362 7.00 -24.35 15.74
CA ASN A 362 7.29 -23.34 14.73
C ASN A 362 6.07 -22.49 14.33
N ASN A 363 4.85 -22.93 14.67
CA ASN A 363 3.61 -22.28 14.28
C ASN A 363 2.74 -21.88 15.48
N LEU A 364 3.33 -21.75 16.69
CA LEU A 364 2.61 -21.40 17.93
C LEU A 364 1.72 -20.15 17.77
N SER A 365 2.17 -19.15 17.01
CA SER A 365 1.40 -17.92 16.76
C SER A 365 0.11 -18.13 15.96
N LEU A 366 -0.05 -19.27 15.28
CA LEU A 366 -1.25 -19.60 14.51
C LEU A 366 -2.31 -20.32 15.35
N LEU A 367 -1.90 -20.89 16.49
CA LEU A 367 -2.76 -21.66 17.37
C LEU A 367 -3.72 -20.74 18.14
N SER A 368 -4.94 -21.20 18.37
CA SER A 368 -5.90 -20.55 19.26
C SER A 368 -5.53 -20.77 20.72
N LEU A 369 -6.10 -19.93 21.59
CA LEU A 369 -6.01 -20.17 23.02
C LEU A 369 -6.54 -21.57 23.33
N ASP A 370 -7.69 -22.01 22.80
CA ASP A 370 -8.19 -23.38 23.02
C ASP A 370 -7.25 -24.50 22.52
N GLN A 371 -6.42 -24.23 21.51
CA GLN A 371 -5.39 -25.17 21.03
C GLN A 371 -4.11 -25.15 21.90
N VAL A 372 -3.88 -24.09 22.68
CA VAL A 372 -2.66 -23.86 23.51
C VAL A 372 -2.93 -24.02 25.01
N THR A 373 -4.11 -23.61 25.47
CA THR A 373 -4.69 -23.73 26.82
C THR A 373 -5.70 -24.85 26.89
N ALA A 374 -5.62 -25.82 25.97
CA ALA A 374 -5.88 -27.19 26.38
C ALA A 374 -4.95 -27.44 27.58
N GLU A 375 -5.49 -27.24 28.78
CA GLU A 375 -4.74 -27.02 30.03
C GLU A 375 -4.03 -28.28 30.54
N ASP A 376 -4.04 -29.35 29.76
CA ASP A 376 -3.16 -30.49 29.93
C ASP A 376 -2.53 -30.80 28.58
N TRP A 377 -1.23 -31.07 28.57
CA TRP A 377 -0.51 -31.71 27.46
C TRP A 377 -0.99 -33.17 27.20
N PHE A 378 -2.24 -33.46 27.56
CA PHE A 378 -2.98 -34.67 27.30
C PHE A 378 -4.27 -34.29 26.58
N CYS A 379 -4.27 -34.63 25.30
CA CYS A 379 -5.44 -34.98 24.55
C CYS A 379 -6.12 -36.26 25.13
N PHE A 380 -6.81 -36.13 26.26
CA PHE A 380 -7.76 -37.12 26.82
C PHE A 380 -8.94 -36.46 27.54
#